data_AF-A0A2N2LH85-F1
#
_entry.id   AF-A0A2N2LH85-F1
#
_cell.length_a   1.000
_cell.length_b   1.000
_cell.length_c   1.000
_cell.angle_alpha   90.00
_cell.angle_beta   90.00
_cell.angle_gamma   90.00
#
_symmetry.space_group_name_H-M   'P 1'
#
loop_
_entity.id
_entity.type
_entity.pdbx_description
1 polymer ?
#
loop_
_entity_poly.entity_id
_entity_poly.type
_entity_poly.pdbx_seq_one_letter_code
_entity_poly.pdbx_strand_id
1 'polypeptide(L)'
;MASETQVTSGPAPEGREFVAGLVDEVSNALQVILGYAQILHELDPEERAAAVDAIRHQSERLREVLTGLTSASRDASGQGPWQRRG
;
A
#
# COMPACT_ATOMS: atom_id res chain seq x y z
N MET A 1 36.47 -24.92 14.56
CA MET A 1 36.59 -23.80 13.60
C MET A 1 35.20 -23.26 13.36
N ALA A 2 35.08 -21.93 13.36
CA ALA A 2 33.86 -21.19 13.63
C ALA A 2 32.77 -21.35 12.56
N SER A 3 31.52 -21.40 13.04
CA SER A 3 30.29 -21.29 12.27
C SER A 3 30.15 -19.88 11.69
N GLU A 4 30.01 -19.76 10.37
CA GLU A 4 29.57 -18.50 9.77
C GLU A 4 28.04 -18.45 9.79
N THR A 5 27.55 -17.56 10.64
CA THR A 5 26.15 -17.22 10.82
C THR A 5 25.61 -16.62 9.52
N GLN A 6 24.62 -17.31 8.96
CA GLN A 6 23.77 -16.85 7.87
C GLN A 6 23.11 -15.52 8.26
N VAL A 7 23.61 -14.41 7.72
CA VAL A 7 22.97 -13.10 7.85
C VAL A 7 21.73 -13.12 6.96
N THR A 8 20.57 -13.32 7.57
CA THR A 8 19.29 -13.17 6.89
C THR A 8 19.07 -11.67 6.66
N SER A 9 19.40 -11.17 5.48
CA SER A 9 19.19 -9.77 5.11
C SER A 9 17.69 -9.52 4.95
N GLY A 10 17.03 -9.18 6.05
CA GLY A 10 15.76 -8.47 6.00
C GLY A 10 15.94 -7.13 5.28
N PRO A 11 14.84 -6.50 4.82
CA PRO A 11 14.92 -5.23 4.11
C PRO A 11 15.72 -4.22 4.93
N ALA A 12 16.53 -3.40 4.24
CA ALA A 12 17.27 -2.30 4.82
C ALA A 12 16.35 -1.41 5.67
N PRO A 13 16.85 -0.76 6.74
CA PRO A 13 16.02 0.04 7.66
C PRO A 13 15.11 1.05 6.94
N GLU A 14 15.60 1.70 5.88
CA GLU A 14 14.84 2.60 5.01
C GLU A 14 13.65 1.90 4.31
N GLY A 15 13.83 0.65 3.88
CA GLY A 15 12.77 -0.17 3.30
C GLY A 15 11.71 -0.59 4.32
N ARG A 16 12.09 -0.76 5.60
CA ARG A 16 11.12 -1.10 6.67
C ARG A 16 10.23 0.09 7.01
N GLU A 17 10.80 1.28 7.12
CA GLU A 17 10.04 2.51 7.37
C GLU A 17 9.08 2.83 6.23
N PHE A 18 9.52 2.65 4.97
CA PHE A 18 8.66 2.77 3.81
C PHE A 18 7.49 1.79 3.83
N VAL A 19 7.77 0.50 4.11
CA VAL A 19 6.72 -0.53 4.21
C VAL A 19 5.77 -0.25 5.38
N ALA A 20 6.27 0.21 6.52
CA ALA A 20 5.43 0.56 7.67
C ALA A 20 4.47 1.71 7.33
N GLY A 21 4.97 2.80 6.73
CA GLY A 21 4.12 3.91 6.29
C GLY A 21 3.08 3.49 5.25
N LEU A 22 3.42 2.57 4.35
CA LEU A 22 2.47 2.01 3.39
C LEU A 22 1.36 1.20 4.08
N VAL A 23 1.73 0.35 5.05
CA VAL A 23 0.77 -0.45 5.81
C VAL A 23 -0.18 0.44 6.59
N ASP A 24 0.33 1.49 7.23
CA ASP A 24 -0.50 2.46 7.96
C ASP A 24 -1.49 3.15 7.02
N GLU A 25 -1.02 3.62 5.87
CA GLU A 25 -1.85 4.30 4.87
C GLU A 25 -2.97 3.38 4.32
N VAL A 26 -2.63 2.13 3.97
CA VAL A 26 -3.60 1.13 3.52
C VAL A 26 -4.60 0.80 4.64
N SER A 27 -4.13 0.65 5.87
CA SER A 27 -4.99 0.30 7.02
C SER A 27 -5.99 1.41 7.31
N ASN A 28 -5.55 2.67 7.29
CA ASN A 28 -6.41 3.84 7.50
C ASN A 28 -7.52 3.91 6.45
N ALA A 29 -7.17 3.77 5.16
CA ALA A 29 -8.14 3.83 4.08
C ALA A 29 -9.15 2.67 4.16
N LEU A 30 -8.70 1.45 4.47
CA LEU A 30 -9.57 0.30 4.69
C LEU A 30 -10.50 0.48 5.87
N GLN A 31 -10.03 1.06 6.97
CA GLN A 31 -10.85 1.29 8.16
C GLN A 31 -12.02 2.24 7.87
N VAL A 32 -11.79 3.29 7.08
CA VAL A 32 -12.86 4.20 6.64
C VAL A 32 -13.86 3.48 5.72
N ILE A 33 -13.37 2.73 4.73
CA ILE A 33 -14.23 2.00 3.79
C ILE A 33 -15.11 1.00 4.54
N LEU A 34 -14.52 0.19 5.43
CA LEU A 34 -15.24 -0.82 6.19
C LEU A 34 -16.23 -0.19 7.17
N GLY A 35 -15.84 0.89 7.86
CA GLY A 35 -16.71 1.60 8.79
C GLY A 35 -17.98 2.11 8.10
N TYR A 36 -17.84 2.79 6.96
CA TYR A 36 -19.01 3.25 6.20
C TYR A 36 -19.82 2.10 5.61
N ALA A 37 -19.16 1.05 5.09
CA ALA A 37 -19.86 -0.10 4.50
C ALA A 37 -20.73 -0.85 5.53
N GLN A 38 -20.30 -0.92 6.80
CA GLN A 38 -21.04 -1.57 7.88
C GLN A 38 -22.35 -0.85 8.20
N ILE A 39 -22.31 0.48 8.25
CA ILE A 39 -23.48 1.31 8.64
C ILE A 39 -24.29 1.81 7.44
N LEU A 40 -23.84 1.56 6.21
CA LEU A 40 -24.39 2.18 4.99
C LEU A 40 -25.92 2.02 4.85
N HIS A 41 -26.45 0.91 5.33
CA HIS A 41 -27.88 0.59 5.25
C HIS A 41 -28.72 1.35 6.30
N GLU A 42 -28.09 1.80 7.39
CA GLU A 42 -28.70 2.51 8.52
C GLU A 42 -28.73 4.04 8.30
N LEU A 43 -27.89 4.54 7.39
CA LEU A 43 -27.78 5.97 7.07
C LEU A 43 -28.99 6.50 6.30
N ASP A 44 -29.36 7.75 6.57
CA ASP A 44 -30.35 8.46 5.76
C ASP A 44 -29.82 8.73 4.34
N PRO A 45 -30.66 9.19 3.38
CA PRO A 45 -30.22 9.38 2.00
C PRO A 45 -29.05 10.38 1.82
N GLU A 46 -28.97 11.43 2.64
CA GLU A 46 -27.94 12.46 2.52
C GLU A 46 -26.62 11.96 3.11
N GLU A 47 -26.66 11.38 4.30
CA GLU A 47 -25.52 10.73 4.95
C GLU A 47 -24.98 9.57 4.12
N ARG A 48 -25.88 8.80 3.49
CA ARG A 48 -25.51 7.69 2.60
C ARG A 48 -24.77 8.17 1.37
N ALA A 49 -25.19 9.29 0.78
CA ALA A 49 -24.47 9.88 -0.36
C ALA A 49 -23.05 10.30 0.05
N ALA A 50 -22.91 10.96 1.21
CA ALA A 50 -21.61 11.35 1.74
C ALA A 50 -20.72 10.13 2.07
N ALA A 51 -21.30 9.07 2.65
CA ALA A 51 -20.60 7.82 2.94
C ALA A 51 -20.12 7.11 1.66
N VAL A 52 -20.95 7.08 0.61
CA VAL A 52 -20.56 6.53 -0.70
C VAL A 52 -19.41 7.33 -1.31
N ASP A 53 -19.46 8.66 -1.24
CA ASP A 53 -18.37 9.51 -1.74
C ASP A 53 -17.06 9.29 -0.95
N ALA A 54 -17.15 9.13 0.38
CA ALA A 54 -15.99 8.80 1.21
C ALA A 54 -15.39 7.42 0.85
N ILE A 55 -16.23 6.40 0.69
CA ILE A 55 -15.80 5.06 0.23
C ILE A 55 -15.10 5.16 -1.13
N ARG A 56 -15.69 5.89 -2.09
CA ARG A 56 -15.11 6.08 -3.43
C ARG A 56 -13.74 6.73 -3.33
N HIS A 57 -13.64 7.85 -2.60
CA HIS A 57 -12.40 8.60 -2.46
C HIS A 57 -11.28 7.75 -1.84
N GLN A 58 -11.58 7.01 -0.77
CA GLN A 58 -10.60 6.13 -0.13
C GLN A 58 -10.18 4.97 -1.04
N SER A 59 -11.12 4.43 -1.82
CA SER A 59 -10.82 3.36 -2.80
C SER A 59 -9.89 3.84 -3.91
N GLU A 60 -10.08 5.07 -4.40
CA GLU A 60 -9.20 5.70 -5.39
C GLU A 60 -7.80 5.94 -4.82
N ARG A 61 -7.71 6.46 -3.60
CA ARG A 61 -6.43 6.65 -2.89
C ARG A 61 -5.69 5.33 -2.69
N LEU A 62 -6.39 4.28 -2.26
CA LEU A 62 -5.83 2.92 -2.15
C LEU A 62 -5.27 2.42 -3.48
N ARG A 63 -6.02 2.64 -4.58
CA ARG A 63 -5.56 2.26 -5.93
C ARG A 63 -4.27 2.99 -6.30
N GLU A 64 -4.16 4.29 -6.02
CA GLU A 64 -2.97 5.08 -6.30
C GLU A 64 -1.76 4.58 -5.53
N VAL A 65 -1.93 4.34 -4.22
CA VAL A 65 -0.89 3.82 -3.34
C VAL A 65 -0.38 2.46 -3.82
N LEU A 66 -1.28 1.52 -4.12
CA LEU A 66 -0.93 0.18 -4.62
C LEU A 66 -0.29 0.22 -6.02
N THR A 67 -0.75 1.13 -6.88
CA THR A 67 -0.16 1.32 -8.21
C THR A 67 1.26 1.87 -8.09
N GLY A 68 1.48 2.87 -7.23
CA GLY A 68 2.80 3.43 -6.93
C GLY A 68 3.77 2.36 -6.41
N LEU A 69 3.31 1.52 -5.48
CA LEU A 69 4.10 0.38 -4.97
C LEU A 69 4.47 -0.59 -6.09
N THR A 70 3.51 -0.94 -6.94
CA THR A 70 3.74 -1.91 -8.01
C THR A 70 4.72 -1.37 -9.04
N SER A 71 4.65 -0.07 -9.36
CA SER A 71 5.62 0.60 -10.24
C SER A 71 7.02 0.63 -9.61
N ALA A 72 7.15 1.03 -8.35
CA ALA A 72 8.42 1.04 -7.63
C ALA A 72 9.04 -0.37 -7.54
N SER A 73 8.22 -1.39 -7.32
CA SER A 73 8.65 -2.79 -7.30
C SER A 73 9.15 -3.27 -8.67
N ARG A 74 8.48 -2.89 -9.77
CA ARG A 74 8.94 -3.20 -11.14
C ARG A 74 10.28 -2.54 -11.45
N ASP A 75 10.45 -1.27 -11.09
CA ASP A 75 11.70 -0.53 -11.31
C ASP A 75 12.86 -1.14 -10.51
N ALA A 76 12.59 -1.59 -9.28
CA ALA A 76 13.57 -2.32 -8.46
C ALA A 76 13.89 -3.72 -9.00
N SER A 77 12.97 -4.35 -9.74
CA SER A 77 13.06 -5.74 -10.19
C SER A 77 13.57 -5.92 -11.63
N GLY A 78 13.77 -4.84 -12.42
CA GLY A 78 14.06 -4.97 -13.85
C GLY A 78 14.82 -3.81 -14.51
N GLN A 79 16.06 -4.11 -14.91
CA GLN A 79 16.91 -3.42 -15.90
C GLN A 79 17.70 -2.20 -15.42
N GLY A 80 18.81 -2.47 -14.71
CA GLY A 80 19.93 -1.53 -14.66
C GLY A 80 20.49 -1.23 -16.07
N PRO A 81 21.11 -0.06 -16.29
CA PRO A 81 21.53 0.47 -17.61
C PRO A 81 22.58 -0.36 -18.38
N TRP A 82 22.94 -1.53 -17.89
CA TRP A 82 24.01 -2.39 -18.41
C TRP A 82 23.56 -3.34 -19.55
N GLN A 83 22.26 -3.44 -19.84
CA GLN A 83 21.77 -4.28 -20.96
C GLN A 83 21.82 -3.58 -22.33
N ARG A 84 22.34 -2.35 -22.42
CA ARG A 84 22.73 -1.73 -23.70
C ARG A 84 24.19 -2.03 -24.06
N ARG A 85 24.53 -3.29 -24.29
CA ARG A 85 25.58 -3.70 -25.24
C ARG A 85 25.56 -5.21 -25.44
N GLY A 86 25.16 -5.62 -26.64
CA GLY A 86 25.20 -6.97 -27.19
C GLY A 86 24.79 -6.87 -28.64
#